data_AF-A0A238TA90-F1
#
_entry.id   AF-A0A238TA90-F1
#
_cell.length_a   1.000
_cell.length_b   1.000
_cell.length_c   1.000
_cell.angle_alpha   90.00
_cell.angle_beta   90.00
_cell.angle_gamma   90.00
#
_symmetry.space_group_name_H-M   'P 1'
#
loop_
_entity.id
_entity.type
_entity.pdbx_description
1 polymer ?
#
loop_
_entity_poly.entity_id
_entity_poly.type
_entity_poly.pdbx_seq_one_letter_code
_entity_poly.pdbx_strand_id
1 'polypeptide(L)'
;MKHALLCSTALMILPMVTAEACWTDPPTVAFIKLNDKNHDGMLDLEEWKAAQVKSKDNLIFSFEMNTVESFNRRDVNYNGKINAAELGADAVRYKKDPCVEFQASLSNMGGANSFMRH
;
A
#
# COMPACT_ATOMS: atom_id res chain seq x y z
N MET A 1 65.10 2.66 -26.60
CA MET A 1 63.89 2.07 -25.98
C MET A 1 63.06 3.21 -25.40
N LYS A 2 62.01 3.62 -26.09
CA LYS A 2 61.03 4.62 -25.63
C LYS A 2 59.66 4.01 -25.85
N HIS A 3 58.86 3.97 -24.79
CA HIS A 3 57.55 4.63 -24.69
C HIS A 3 56.80 4.02 -23.49
N ALA A 4 56.70 4.83 -22.44
CA ALA A 4 55.68 4.70 -21.42
C ALA A 4 54.30 4.99 -22.05
N LEU A 5 53.26 4.27 -21.64
CA LEU A 5 51.90 4.80 -21.64
C LEU A 5 51.04 4.09 -20.58
N LEU A 6 50.71 4.86 -19.54
CA LEU A 6 49.62 4.64 -18.59
C LEU A 6 48.26 4.82 -19.30
N CYS A 7 47.22 4.08 -18.92
CA CYS A 7 45.82 4.54 -18.89
C CYS A 7 44.95 3.47 -18.19
N SER A 8 44.69 3.60 -16.89
CA SER A 8 43.47 4.20 -16.31
C SER A 8 42.16 3.49 -16.63
N THR A 9 41.56 2.93 -15.57
CA THR A 9 40.12 2.90 -15.22
C THR A 9 39.15 2.28 -16.25
N ALA A 10 38.31 1.33 -15.90
CA ALA A 10 37.28 1.50 -14.88
C ALA A 10 36.68 0.15 -14.47
N LEU A 11 36.64 -0.11 -13.16
CA LEU A 11 35.74 -1.05 -12.54
C LEU A 11 34.32 -0.44 -12.65
N MET A 12 33.56 -0.81 -13.68
CA MET A 12 32.15 -0.46 -13.77
C MET A 12 31.36 -1.26 -12.73
N ILE A 13 31.32 -0.76 -11.49
CA ILE A 13 30.26 -1.10 -10.55
C ILE A 13 29.05 -0.30 -11.00
N LEU A 14 28.19 -0.91 -11.80
CA LEU A 14 26.84 -0.39 -12.02
C LEU A 14 26.11 -0.42 -10.67
N PRO A 15 25.64 0.71 -10.12
CA PRO A 15 24.68 0.67 -9.06
C PRO A 15 23.38 0.15 -9.69
N MET A 16 23.06 -1.12 -9.44
CA MET A 16 21.75 -1.68 -9.72
C MET A 16 20.80 -1.04 -8.70
N VAL A 17 20.32 0.17 -9.00
CA VAL A 17 19.26 0.81 -8.22
C VAL A 17 18.01 0.00 -8.51
N THR A 18 17.68 -0.93 -7.62
CA THR A 18 16.38 -1.60 -7.63
C THR A 18 15.34 -0.52 -7.35
N ALA A 19 14.55 -0.17 -8.35
CA ALA A 19 13.32 0.57 -8.12
C ALA A 19 12.48 -0.28 -7.15
N GLU A 20 12.29 0.20 -5.93
CA GLU A 20 11.28 -0.37 -5.03
C GLU A 20 9.93 -0.19 -5.75
N ALA A 21 9.42 -1.27 -6.33
CA ALA A 21 8.10 -1.27 -6.90
C ALA A 21 7.13 -0.98 -5.76
N CYS A 22 6.43 0.14 -5.81
CA CYS A 22 5.41 0.46 -4.82
C CYS A 22 4.38 -0.68 -4.83
N TRP A 23 4.38 -1.47 -3.75
CA TRP A 23 3.39 -2.51 -3.53
C TRP A 23 2.39 -1.97 -2.52
N THR A 24 1.12 -1.94 -2.91
CA THR A 24 0.01 -1.60 -2.01
C THR A 24 -0.77 -2.86 -1.64
N ASP A 25 -1.11 -2.99 -0.35
CA ASP A 25 -2.05 -4.04 0.10
C ASP A 25 -3.41 -3.89 -0.61
N PRO A 26 -4.16 -4.99 -0.80
CA PRO A 26 -5.57 -4.88 -1.15
C PRO A 26 -6.32 -3.98 -0.15
N PRO A 27 -7.27 -3.12 -0.57
CA PRO A 27 -7.91 -2.15 0.33
C PRO A 27 -8.58 -2.78 1.56
N THR A 28 -9.18 -3.97 1.41
CA THR A 28 -9.79 -4.72 2.53
C THR A 28 -8.73 -5.17 3.53
N VAL A 29 -7.57 -5.64 3.06
CA VAL A 29 -6.43 -6.02 3.91
C VAL A 29 -5.86 -4.81 4.63
N ALA A 30 -5.69 -3.69 3.92
CA ALA A 30 -5.22 -2.45 4.54
C ALA A 30 -6.17 -1.96 5.63
N PHE A 31 -7.49 -2.06 5.40
CA PHE A 31 -8.49 -1.72 6.40
C PHE A 31 -8.41 -2.61 7.66
N ILE A 32 -8.25 -3.93 7.51
CA ILE A 32 -8.05 -4.82 8.65
C ILE A 32 -6.81 -4.37 9.43
N LYS A 33 -5.65 -4.25 8.76
CA LYS A 33 -4.38 -3.85 9.40
C LYS A 33 -4.46 -2.52 10.15
N LEU A 34 -5.25 -1.56 9.68
CA LEU A 34 -5.42 -0.26 10.33
C LEU A 34 -6.21 -0.33 11.65
N ASN A 35 -7.16 -1.26 11.73
CA ASN A 35 -8.13 -1.32 12.82
C ASN A 35 -7.92 -2.51 13.77
N ASP A 36 -7.17 -3.51 13.35
CA ASP A 36 -6.73 -4.67 14.13
C ASP A 36 -5.68 -4.22 15.16
N LYS A 37 -6.11 -4.09 16.41
CA LYS A 37 -5.30 -3.59 17.53
C LYS A 37 -4.50 -4.68 18.18
N ASN A 38 -5.03 -5.89 18.20
CA ASN A 38 -4.37 -7.03 18.82
C ASN A 38 -3.44 -7.79 17.84
N HIS A 39 -3.47 -7.42 16.56
CA HIS A 39 -2.67 -7.96 15.47
C HIS A 39 -2.91 -9.45 15.18
N ASP A 40 -4.14 -9.91 15.35
CA ASP A 40 -4.52 -11.30 15.05
C ASP A 40 -4.97 -11.52 13.59
N GLY A 41 -4.99 -10.45 12.79
CA GLY A 41 -5.34 -10.46 11.38
C GLY A 41 -6.85 -10.41 11.10
N MET A 42 -7.67 -10.18 12.12
CA MET A 42 -9.11 -10.03 12.03
C MET A 42 -9.59 -8.84 12.86
N LEU A 43 -10.86 -8.48 12.72
CA LEU A 43 -11.50 -7.48 13.57
C LEU A 43 -12.54 -8.14 14.45
N ASP A 44 -12.38 -8.06 15.76
CA ASP A 44 -13.46 -8.36 16.69
C ASP A 44 -14.48 -7.19 16.77
N LEU A 45 -15.55 -7.37 17.54
CA LEU A 45 -16.61 -6.37 17.66
C LEU A 45 -16.12 -5.07 18.33
N GLU A 46 -15.15 -5.15 19.23
CA GLU A 46 -14.60 -3.97 19.91
C GLU A 46 -13.74 -3.15 18.94
N GLU A 47 -12.88 -3.82 18.18
CA GLU A 47 -12.06 -3.23 17.12
C GLU A 47 -12.93 -2.63 16.02
N TRP A 48 -14.00 -3.31 15.62
CA TRP A 48 -14.98 -2.79 14.66
C TRP A 48 -15.67 -1.51 15.15
N LYS A 49 -16.10 -1.47 16.42
CA LYS A 49 -16.71 -0.28 17.02
C LYS A 49 -15.73 0.87 17.21
N ALA A 50 -14.47 0.54 17.49
CA ALA A 50 -13.40 1.50 17.66
C ALA A 50 -12.77 1.96 16.33
N ALA A 51 -13.06 1.26 15.22
CA ALA A 51 -12.48 1.53 13.92
C ALA A 51 -12.73 2.98 13.49
N GLN A 52 -11.68 3.80 13.53
CA GLN A 52 -11.81 5.21 13.21
C GLN A 52 -11.73 5.37 11.70
N VAL A 53 -12.88 5.46 11.03
CA VAL A 53 -12.92 5.98 9.66
C VAL A 53 -12.86 7.49 9.73
N LYS A 54 -11.68 8.03 10.00
CA LYS A 54 -11.47 9.44 9.65
C LYS A 54 -11.37 9.45 8.13
N SER A 55 -12.09 10.35 7.48
CA SER A 55 -12.00 10.61 6.03
C SER A 55 -10.58 10.94 5.53
N LYS A 56 -9.59 10.92 6.42
CA LYS A 56 -8.16 11.14 6.23
C LYS A 56 -7.40 9.89 5.77
N ASP A 57 -7.92 8.68 5.99
CA ASP A 57 -7.13 7.44 5.81
C ASP A 57 -7.17 6.86 4.38
N ASN A 58 -7.47 7.69 3.38
CA ASN A 58 -7.48 7.31 1.96
C ASN A 58 -8.37 6.10 1.61
N LEU A 59 -9.35 5.74 2.46
CA LEU A 59 -10.24 4.61 2.24
C LEU A 59 -11.71 5.05 2.16
N ILE A 60 -12.48 4.35 1.33
CA ILE A 60 -13.92 4.51 1.12
C ILE A 60 -14.57 3.15 1.37
N PHE A 61 -15.73 3.14 2.03
CA PHE A 61 -16.44 1.94 2.47
C PHE A 61 -17.85 1.93 1.90
N SER A 62 -18.34 0.76 1.48
CA SER A 62 -19.72 0.59 0.98
C SER A 62 -20.70 0.17 2.08
N PHE A 63 -20.33 0.35 3.34
CA PHE A 63 -21.07 -0.16 4.50
C PHE A 63 -20.97 0.77 5.70
N GLU A 64 -21.95 0.61 6.59
CA GLU A 64 -21.96 1.31 7.86
C GLU A 64 -20.87 0.77 8.78
N MET A 65 -20.08 1.67 9.33
CA MET A 65 -19.02 1.35 10.29
C MET A 65 -19.55 1.46 11.71
N ASN A 66 -18.83 0.83 12.65
CA ASN A 66 -19.02 1.00 14.08
C ASN A 66 -20.39 0.58 14.65
N THR A 67 -21.22 -0.12 13.87
CA THR A 67 -22.49 -0.67 14.36
C THR A 67 -22.39 -2.18 14.54
N VAL A 68 -23.11 -2.71 15.53
CA VAL A 68 -23.21 -4.16 15.77
C VAL A 68 -23.93 -4.84 14.61
N GLU A 69 -24.92 -4.17 14.02
CA GLU A 69 -25.68 -4.70 12.90
C GLU A 69 -24.80 -4.88 11.66
N SER A 70 -23.93 -3.91 11.33
CA SER A 70 -23.02 -4.06 10.20
C SER A 70 -21.95 -5.10 10.45
N PHE A 71 -21.50 -5.27 11.69
CA PHE A 71 -20.61 -6.35 12.09
C PHE A 71 -21.26 -7.72 11.84
N ASN A 72 -22.46 -7.94 12.39
CA ASN A 72 -23.18 -9.21 12.28
C ASN A 72 -23.52 -9.59 10.83
N ARG A 73 -23.74 -8.60 9.96
CA ARG A 73 -23.94 -8.85 8.51
C ARG A 73 -22.69 -9.35 7.80
N ARG A 74 -21.50 -9.11 8.36
CA ARG A 74 -20.20 -9.39 7.76
C ARG A 74 -19.51 -10.60 8.36
N ASP A 75 -19.76 -10.90 9.62
CA ASP A 75 -19.35 -12.16 10.28
C ASP A 75 -20.20 -13.33 9.75
N VAL A 76 -19.96 -13.71 8.49
CA VAL A 76 -20.76 -14.71 7.75
C VAL A 76 -20.59 -16.11 8.32
N ASN A 77 -19.42 -16.40 8.89
CA ASN A 77 -19.14 -17.69 9.52
C ASN A 77 -19.50 -17.73 11.02
N TYR A 78 -19.95 -16.61 11.60
CA TYR A 78 -20.36 -16.46 13.00
C TYR A 78 -19.26 -16.80 14.01
N ASN A 79 -18.00 -16.50 13.69
CA ASN A 79 -16.87 -16.77 14.57
C ASN A 79 -16.59 -15.61 15.56
N GLY A 80 -17.37 -14.52 15.49
CA GLY A 80 -17.20 -13.34 16.33
C GLY A 80 -16.09 -12.40 15.85
N LYS A 81 -15.60 -12.57 14.63
CA LYS A 81 -14.55 -11.74 14.01
C LYS A 81 -14.82 -11.56 12.51
N ILE A 82 -14.21 -10.54 11.92
CA ILE A 82 -14.30 -10.24 10.49
C ILE A 82 -12.90 -10.28 9.89
N ASN A 83 -12.70 -11.10 8.87
CA ASN A 83 -11.49 -11.11 8.06
C ASN A 83 -11.66 -10.31 6.75
N ALA A 84 -10.57 -10.16 5.98
CA ALA A 84 -10.58 -9.40 4.73
C ALA A 84 -11.49 -9.99 3.63
N ALA A 85 -11.70 -11.32 3.63
CA ALA A 85 -12.56 -11.99 2.65
C ALA A 85 -14.05 -11.73 2.94
N GLU A 86 -14.42 -11.75 4.22
CA GLU A 86 -15.77 -11.45 4.72
C GLU A 86 -16.21 -10.01 4.45
N LEU A 87 -15.25 -9.09 4.30
CA LEU A 87 -15.58 -7.73 3.87
C LEU A 87 -16.14 -7.69 2.44
N GLY A 88 -15.68 -8.58 1.56
CA GLY A 88 -15.96 -8.55 0.13
C GLY A 88 -15.01 -7.62 -0.62
N ALA A 89 -14.57 -8.06 -1.81
CA ALA A 89 -13.51 -7.40 -2.59
C ALA A 89 -13.75 -5.91 -2.89
N ASP A 90 -15.02 -5.52 -3.01
CA ASP A 90 -15.45 -4.18 -3.41
C ASP A 90 -15.96 -3.31 -2.26
N ALA A 91 -15.98 -3.84 -1.04
CA ALA A 91 -16.55 -3.14 0.10
C ALA A 91 -15.63 -2.05 0.64
N VAL A 92 -14.34 -2.13 0.35
CA VAL A 92 -13.32 -1.14 0.71
C VAL A 92 -12.56 -0.76 -0.55
N ARG A 93 -12.33 0.53 -0.77
CA ARG A 93 -11.52 1.04 -1.90
C ARG A 93 -10.63 2.18 -1.47
N TYR A 94 -9.51 2.35 -2.16
CA TYR A 94 -8.70 3.56 -2.00
C TYR A 94 -9.38 4.76 -2.67
N LYS A 95 -9.35 5.91 -2.01
CA LYS A 95 -9.81 7.20 -2.57
C LYS A 95 -8.83 7.71 -3.64
N LYS A 96 -7.54 7.49 -3.41
CA LYS A 96 -6.43 7.75 -4.34
C LYS A 96 -5.53 6.53 -4.35
N ASP A 97 -5.03 6.15 -5.52
CA ASP A 97 -4.04 5.08 -5.61
C ASP A 97 -2.82 5.41 -4.72
N PRO A 98 -2.47 4.56 -3.73
CA PRO A 98 -1.37 4.85 -2.80
C PRO A 98 0.00 4.96 -3.46
N CYS A 99 0.16 4.46 -4.68
CA CYS A 99 1.43 4.49 -5.41
C CYS A 99 1.62 5.72 -6.30
N VAL A 100 0.59 6.55 -6.51
CA VAL A 100 0.72 7.69 -7.44
C VAL A 100 1.63 8.80 -6.90
N GLU A 101 1.74 8.97 -5.59
CA GLU A 101 2.60 10.00 -5.00
C GLU A 101 4.09 9.66 -5.12
N PHE A 102 4.45 8.37 -4.99
CA PHE A 102 5.81 7.88 -5.21
C PHE A 102 6.23 8.03 -6.67
N GLN A 103 5.35 7.72 -7.62
CA GLN A 103 5.61 7.91 -9.05
C GLN A 103 5.76 9.40 -9.41
N ALA A 104 4.99 10.29 -8.81
CA ALA A 104 5.12 11.73 -9.00
C ALA A 104 6.45 12.27 -8.47
N SER A 105 6.93 11.76 -7.32
CA SER A 105 8.24 12.11 -6.76
C SER A 105 9.38 11.63 -7.66
N LEU A 106 9.32 10.40 -8.16
CA LEU A 106 10.28 9.88 -9.15
C LEU A 106 10.25 10.68 -10.47
N SER A 107 9.08 11.10 -10.93
CA SER A 107 8.94 11.91 -12.15
C SER A 107 9.48 13.33 -11.97
N ASN A 108 9.31 13.93 -10.79
CA ASN A 108 9.90 15.24 -10.46
C ASN A 108 11.42 15.17 -10.29
N MET A 109 11.97 14.07 -9.79
CA MET A 109 13.41 13.84 -9.70
C MET A 109 14.03 13.38 -11.04
N GLY A 110 13.24 12.78 -11.93
CA GLY A 110 13.63 12.34 -13.28
C GLY A 110 13.43 13.40 -14.38
N GLY A 111 12.73 14.49 -14.08
CA GLY A 111 12.50 15.62 -15.00
C GLY A 111 13.76 16.42 -15.38
N ALA A 112 14.92 16.07 -14.82
CA ALA A 112 16.21 16.66 -15.22
C ALA A 112 16.89 15.97 -16.41
N ASN A 113 16.28 14.94 -17.04
CA ASN A 113 16.76 14.44 -18.31
C ASN A 113 15.62 14.15 -19.28
N SER A 114 15.22 15.19 -19.99
CA SER A 114 14.72 15.03 -21.35
C SER A 114 15.82 14.38 -22.19
N PHE A 115 15.76 13.06 -22.35
CA PHE A 115 16.44 12.40 -23.46
C PHE A 115 15.61 11.23 -23.97
N MET A 116 14.68 11.61 -24.86
CA MET A 116 14.22 10.88 -26.04
C MET A 116 13.62 9.48 -25.83
N ARG A 117 12.28 9.44 -25.80
CA ARG A 117 11.55 8.41 -26.56
C ARG A 117 11.54 8.83 -28.03
N HIS A 118 12.03 7.95 -28.90
CA HIS A 118 12.14 7.98 -30.38
C HIS A 118 13.40 8.63 -30.93
#